data_AF-A0A1M7IGV5-F1
#
_entry.id   AF-A0A1M7IGV5-F1
#
_cell.length_a   1.000
_cell.length_b   1.000
_cell.length_c   1.000
_cell.angle_alpha   90.00
_cell.angle_beta   90.00
_cell.angle_gamma   90.00
#
_symmetry.space_group_name_H-M   'P 1'
#
loop_
_entity.id
_entity.type
_entity.pdbx_description
1 polymer ?
#
loop_
_entity_poly.entity_id
_entity_poly.type
_entity_poly.pdbx_seq_one_letter_code
_entity_poly.pdbx_strand_id
1 'polypeptide(L)'
;MVDILEKMFSGIGSGLLTILSGIGTLIKSLFIGVFSILDGILGGDENSPECVPQTEIVEHYVEMHRDSAQQEFHEQMLSMTLQKSGVNFNKLRPEMDSAISVVVSVYHTAMNDDEYKPLITSANDYEGHSERSAHYVGAALDFRIKDMGSLETRKQIAQMVRDNLGNRYTVLHEDIGQENEHLHVQLRNGTYNRNAEWD
;
A
#
# COMPACT_ATOMS: atom_id res chain seq x y z
N MET A 1 -5.73 32.11 -16.39
CA MET A 1 -4.73 31.16 -15.86
C MET A 1 -5.01 29.76 -16.41
N VAL A 2 -5.10 29.64 -17.74
CA VAL A 2 -5.37 28.39 -18.47
C VAL A 2 -4.32 28.16 -19.58
N ASP A 3 -3.48 29.15 -19.89
CA ASP A 3 -2.58 29.11 -21.06
C ASP A 3 -1.22 28.41 -20.85
N ILE A 4 -1.01 27.70 -19.72
CA ILE A 4 0.27 27.01 -19.46
C ILE A 4 0.16 25.49 -19.68
N LEU A 5 -1.04 24.91 -19.71
CA LEU A 5 -1.23 23.46 -19.85
C LEU A 5 -1.31 22.98 -21.30
N GLU A 6 -1.71 23.82 -22.27
CA GLU A 6 -1.82 23.40 -23.68
C GLU A 6 -0.47 23.20 -24.38
N LYS A 7 0.63 23.77 -23.87
CA LYS A 7 1.95 23.63 -24.51
C LYS A 7 2.68 22.32 -24.19
N MET A 8 2.22 21.52 -23.24
CA MET A 8 2.87 20.25 -22.90
C MET A 8 2.36 19.04 -23.70
N PHE A 9 1.28 19.16 -24.46
CA PHE A 9 0.62 18.01 -25.12
C PHE A 9 0.65 18.04 -26.65
N SER A 10 1.46 18.89 -27.28
CA SER A 10 1.59 18.94 -28.75
C SER A 10 2.34 17.75 -29.38
N GLY A 11 2.68 16.70 -28.62
CA GLY A 11 3.57 15.64 -29.08
C GLY A 11 3.11 14.19 -28.87
N ILE A 12 1.87 13.94 -28.44
CA ILE A 12 1.40 12.56 -28.21
C ILE A 12 0.34 12.21 -29.24
N GLY A 13 0.69 11.28 -30.13
CA GLY A 13 -0.14 10.79 -31.21
C GLY A 13 -1.49 10.25 -30.74
N SER A 14 -2.44 10.30 -31.67
CA SER A 14 -3.89 10.00 -31.62
C SER A 14 -4.31 8.58 -31.15
N GLY A 15 -3.65 7.97 -30.17
CA GLY A 15 -3.92 6.61 -29.71
C GLY A 15 -4.53 6.47 -28.32
N LEU A 16 -4.60 7.53 -27.51
CA LEU A 16 -4.90 7.43 -26.07
C LEU A 16 -6.16 8.21 -25.68
N LEU A 17 -7.29 7.94 -26.35
CA LEU A 17 -8.56 8.58 -26.02
C LEU A 17 -9.72 7.59 -26.06
N THR A 18 -9.77 6.60 -25.15
CA THR A 18 -11.01 5.83 -24.92
C THR A 18 -11.24 5.28 -23.50
N ILE A 19 -10.36 5.45 -22.49
CA ILE A 19 -10.60 4.82 -21.18
C ILE A 19 -10.58 5.84 -20.01
N LEU A 20 -11.34 6.93 -20.12
CA LEU A 20 -11.58 7.84 -18.99
C LEU A 20 -13.01 8.40 -18.99
N SER A 21 -14.02 7.54 -19.10
CA SER A 21 -15.44 7.93 -18.90
C SER A 21 -16.10 7.32 -17.67
N GLY A 22 -15.37 6.58 -16.81
CA GLY A 22 -16.01 5.66 -15.86
C GLY A 22 -15.97 5.99 -14.36
N ILE A 23 -15.16 6.93 -13.86
CA ILE A 23 -14.91 7.04 -12.40
C ILE A 23 -14.96 8.51 -11.95
N GLY A 24 -16.06 9.18 -12.28
CA GLY A 24 -16.14 10.63 -12.20
C GLY A 24 -17.24 11.19 -11.32
N THR A 25 -17.86 10.48 -10.37
CA THR A 25 -18.82 11.13 -9.44
C THR A 25 -19.14 10.33 -8.18
N LEU A 26 -18.33 10.40 -7.10
CA LEU A 26 -18.86 10.17 -5.74
C LEU A 26 -17.92 10.55 -4.56
N ILE A 27 -17.39 11.78 -4.46
CA ILE A 27 -16.87 12.26 -3.16
C ILE A 27 -17.24 13.72 -2.95
N LYS A 28 -18.42 13.94 -2.35
CA LYS A 28 -18.78 15.19 -1.67
C LYS A 28 -19.66 14.84 -0.48
N SER A 29 -19.08 14.53 0.66
CA SER A 29 -19.57 14.92 1.99
C SER A 29 -18.80 14.19 3.10
N LEU A 30 -18.42 14.97 4.10
CA LEU A 30 -18.30 14.66 5.53
C LEU A 30 -16.96 15.09 6.14
N PHE A 31 -16.80 16.40 6.34
CA PHE A 31 -15.84 16.99 7.26
C PHE A 31 -16.55 18.10 8.04
N ILE A 32 -17.12 17.76 9.20
CA ILE A 32 -17.49 18.72 10.26
C ILE A 32 -17.22 18.02 11.59
N GLY A 33 -16.39 18.63 12.44
CA GLY A 33 -16.27 18.23 13.85
C GLY A 33 -14.89 18.43 14.46
N VAL A 34 -14.38 19.66 14.50
CA VAL A 34 -13.25 20.02 15.38
C VAL A 34 -13.79 20.82 16.56
N PHE A 35 -13.64 20.21 17.75
CA PHE A 35 -13.36 20.77 19.08
C PHE A 35 -13.80 22.21 19.38
N SER A 36 -14.72 22.34 20.34
CA SER A 36 -14.80 23.48 21.26
C SER A 36 -15.63 23.11 22.48
N ILE A 37 -15.00 22.68 23.58
CA ILE A 37 -15.47 22.99 24.95
C ILE A 37 -14.23 23.13 25.82
N LEU A 38 -13.86 24.38 26.09
CA LEU A 38 -12.92 24.75 27.14
C LEU A 38 -13.62 25.83 27.96
N ASP A 39 -14.35 25.39 28.99
CA ASP A 39 -14.82 26.23 30.08
C ASP A 39 -14.52 25.48 31.38
N GLY A 40 -13.52 25.97 32.09
CA GLY A 40 -13.31 25.65 33.49
C GLY A 40 -14.02 26.67 34.38
N ILE A 41 -13.89 26.40 35.69
CA ILE A 41 -14.16 27.25 36.85
C ILE A 41 -15.53 27.00 37.51
N LEU A 42 -15.56 26.10 38.52
CA LEU A 42 -15.78 26.43 39.95
C LEU A 42 -16.14 25.18 40.76
N GLY A 43 -15.55 25.05 41.96
CA GLY A 43 -16.14 24.34 43.10
C GLY A 43 -15.42 23.06 43.49
N GLY A 44 -14.87 23.04 44.70
CA GLY A 44 -14.23 21.89 45.30
C GLY A 44 -15.23 20.82 45.75
N ASP A 45 -14.75 19.60 45.96
CA ASP A 45 -14.59 19.05 47.31
C ASP A 45 -13.77 17.77 47.19
N GLU A 46 -13.02 17.50 48.24
CA GLU A 46 -12.10 16.39 48.38
C GLU A 46 -12.79 15.02 48.30
N ASN A 47 -12.47 14.23 47.27
CA ASN A 47 -12.72 12.80 47.26
C ASN A 47 -11.63 12.03 46.51
N SER A 48 -11.19 10.98 47.18
CA SER A 48 -10.22 9.94 46.82
C SER A 48 -10.03 9.69 45.31
N PRO A 49 -8.79 9.45 44.81
CA PRO A 49 -8.60 8.93 43.47
C PRO A 49 -9.18 7.51 43.44
N GLU A 50 -10.44 7.42 43.05
CA GLU A 50 -11.07 6.17 42.66
C GLU A 50 -10.28 5.68 41.44
N CYS A 51 -9.55 4.58 41.64
CA CYS A 51 -8.76 3.92 40.63
C CYS A 51 -9.73 3.44 39.54
N VAL A 52 -9.96 4.26 38.52
CA VAL A 52 -10.74 3.87 37.35
C VAL A 52 -10.03 2.66 36.76
N PRO A 53 -10.65 1.47 36.76
CA PRO A 53 -10.04 0.29 36.16
C PRO A 53 -9.79 0.63 34.70
N GLN A 54 -8.53 0.62 34.28
CA GLN A 54 -8.18 0.66 32.87
C GLN A 54 -8.89 -0.53 32.24
N THR A 55 -9.96 -0.27 31.51
CA THR A 55 -10.67 -1.30 30.77
C THR A 55 -9.69 -1.72 29.70
N GLU A 56 -9.04 -2.86 29.94
CA GLU A 56 -8.13 -3.49 29.00
C GLU A 56 -8.96 -3.74 27.73
N ILE A 57 -8.77 -2.90 26.71
CA ILE A 57 -9.41 -3.10 25.42
C ILE A 57 -8.70 -4.31 24.83
N VAL A 58 -9.26 -5.49 25.07
CA VAL A 58 -8.82 -6.72 24.44
C VAL A 58 -9.04 -6.53 22.94
N GLU A 59 -7.97 -6.24 22.20
CA GLU A 59 -8.02 -6.19 20.74
C GLU A 59 -8.42 -7.58 20.24
N HIS A 60 -9.66 -7.69 19.76
CA HIS A 60 -10.18 -8.93 19.23
C HIS A 60 -9.66 -9.12 17.82
N TYR A 61 -8.79 -10.12 17.63
CA TYR A 61 -8.34 -10.54 16.31
C TYR A 61 -9.50 -11.20 15.55
N VAL A 62 -9.54 -10.98 14.24
CA VAL A 62 -10.50 -11.62 13.34
C VAL A 62 -9.72 -12.48 12.37
N GLU A 63 -9.91 -13.79 12.43
CA GLU A 63 -9.34 -14.72 11.47
C GLU A 63 -10.14 -14.66 10.18
N MET A 64 -9.45 -14.53 9.06
CA MET A 64 -9.99 -14.46 7.70
C MET A 64 -9.37 -15.59 6.90
N HIS A 65 -10.17 -16.28 6.10
CA HIS A 65 -9.67 -17.34 5.23
C HIS A 65 -9.87 -16.96 3.77
N ARG A 66 -8.89 -17.32 2.93
CA ARG A 66 -9.07 -17.29 1.48
C ARG A 66 -10.13 -18.31 1.06
N ASP A 67 -11.01 -17.91 0.15
CA ASP A 67 -11.77 -18.89 -0.63
C ASP A 67 -10.88 -19.52 -1.72
N SER A 68 -11.38 -20.57 -2.39
CA SER A 68 -10.60 -21.29 -3.41
C SER A 68 -10.19 -20.40 -4.59
N ALA A 69 -11.02 -19.43 -4.99
CA ALA A 69 -10.68 -18.53 -6.10
C ALA A 69 -9.60 -17.53 -5.69
N GLN A 70 -9.66 -17.03 -4.45
CA GLN A 70 -8.62 -16.19 -3.87
C GLN A 70 -7.30 -16.94 -3.71
N GLN A 71 -7.35 -18.22 -3.31
CA GLN A 71 -6.16 -19.07 -3.21
C GLN A 71 -5.51 -19.31 -4.58
N GLU A 72 -6.30 -19.64 -5.60
CA GLU A 72 -5.80 -19.80 -6.97
C GLU A 72 -5.16 -18.50 -7.51
N PHE A 73 -5.80 -17.36 -7.25
CA PHE A 73 -5.25 -16.05 -7.65
C PHE A 73 -3.94 -15.73 -6.91
N HIS A 74 -3.87 -16.02 -5.61
CA HIS A 74 -2.66 -15.85 -4.81
C HIS A 74 -1.50 -16.67 -5.37
N GLU A 75 -1.72 -17.96 -5.63
CA GLU A 75 -0.72 -18.85 -6.22
C GLU A 75 -0.28 -18.38 -7.61
N GLN A 76 -1.23 -17.92 -8.43
CA GLN A 76 -0.93 -17.34 -9.74
C GLN A 76 -0.02 -16.12 -9.61
N MET A 77 -0.33 -15.17 -8.72
CA MET A 77 0.47 -13.97 -8.53
C MET A 77 1.87 -14.29 -8.02
N LEU A 78 2.00 -15.23 -7.09
CA LEU A 78 3.32 -15.69 -6.63
C LEU A 78 4.12 -16.34 -7.76
N SER A 79 3.48 -17.09 -8.66
CA SER A 79 4.15 -17.73 -9.81
C SER A 79 4.74 -16.72 -10.82
N MET A 80 4.21 -15.49 -10.84
CA MET A 80 4.64 -14.39 -11.69
C MET A 80 5.78 -13.56 -11.07
N THR A 81 6.29 -13.97 -9.91
CA THR A 81 7.36 -13.28 -9.19
C THR A 81 8.52 -14.23 -8.88
N LEU A 82 9.67 -13.66 -8.55
CA LEU A 82 10.75 -14.35 -7.85
C LEU A 82 10.66 -14.01 -6.36
N GLN A 83 11.14 -14.91 -5.51
CA GLN A 83 11.06 -14.74 -4.06
C GLN A 83 12.44 -14.89 -3.45
N LYS A 84 12.87 -13.90 -2.65
CA LYS A 84 14.07 -14.05 -1.84
C LYS A 84 13.85 -15.18 -0.83
N SER A 85 14.89 -15.98 -0.59
CA SER A 85 14.84 -17.06 0.39
C SER A 85 14.41 -16.53 1.77
N GLY A 86 13.43 -17.19 2.38
CA GLY A 86 12.91 -16.83 3.70
C GLY A 86 11.78 -15.80 3.71
N VAL A 87 11.37 -15.26 2.56
CA VAL A 87 10.20 -14.39 2.49
C VAL A 87 8.93 -15.21 2.78
N ASN A 88 8.10 -14.72 3.69
CA ASN A 88 6.88 -15.38 4.13
C ASN A 88 5.64 -14.71 3.51
N PHE A 89 4.75 -15.51 2.93
CA PHE A 89 3.53 -15.03 2.26
C PHE A 89 2.23 -15.50 2.94
N ASN A 90 2.32 -16.31 3.99
CA ASN A 90 1.17 -17.04 4.54
C ASN A 90 0.01 -16.09 4.89
N LYS A 91 0.29 -15.01 5.63
CA LYS A 91 -0.75 -14.04 6.04
C LYS A 91 -0.90 -12.84 5.12
N LEU A 92 -0.39 -12.92 3.89
CA LEU A 92 -0.53 -11.84 2.93
C LEU A 92 -2.02 -11.57 2.68
N ARG A 93 -2.42 -10.31 2.53
CA ARG A 93 -3.83 -9.98 2.24
C ARG A 93 -4.15 -10.16 0.75
N PRO A 94 -5.39 -10.53 0.37
CA PRO A 94 -5.79 -10.60 -1.04
C PRO A 94 -5.60 -9.28 -1.81
N GLU A 95 -5.68 -8.14 -1.12
CA GLU A 95 -5.38 -6.85 -1.73
C GLU A 95 -3.92 -6.69 -2.17
N MET A 96 -3.00 -7.39 -1.52
CA MET A 96 -1.60 -7.39 -1.92
C MET A 96 -1.36 -8.26 -3.16
N ASP A 97 -2.17 -9.30 -3.40
CA ASP A 97 -2.13 -10.05 -4.67
C ASP A 97 -2.52 -9.14 -5.85
N SER A 98 -3.53 -8.29 -5.65
CA SER A 98 -3.86 -7.25 -6.64
C SER A 98 -2.70 -6.27 -6.84
N ALA A 99 -1.98 -5.92 -5.77
CA ALA A 99 -0.82 -5.05 -5.87
C ALA A 99 0.34 -5.71 -6.65
N ILE A 100 0.57 -7.01 -6.44
CA ILE A 100 1.53 -7.80 -7.21
C ILE A 100 1.21 -7.71 -8.70
N SER A 101 -0.05 -7.91 -9.11
CA SER A 101 -0.43 -7.85 -10.53
C SER A 101 -0.05 -6.51 -11.20
N VAL A 102 -0.21 -5.40 -10.47
CA VAL A 102 0.10 -4.06 -10.97
C VAL A 102 1.62 -3.88 -11.06
N VAL A 103 2.35 -4.28 -10.03
CA VAL A 103 3.82 -4.21 -10.04
C VAL A 103 4.39 -5.03 -11.19
N VAL A 104 3.94 -6.27 -11.37
CA VAL A 104 4.37 -7.13 -12.48
C VAL A 104 4.11 -6.47 -13.83
N SER A 105 2.90 -5.94 -14.07
CA SER A 105 2.56 -5.26 -15.31
C SER A 105 3.45 -4.02 -15.59
N VAL A 106 3.73 -3.23 -14.55
CA VAL A 106 4.62 -2.06 -14.68
C VAL A 106 6.05 -2.49 -14.98
N TYR A 107 6.54 -3.55 -14.34
CA TYR A 107 7.89 -4.06 -14.57
C TYR A 107 8.03 -4.65 -15.99
N HIS A 108 7.04 -5.40 -16.48
CA HIS A 108 7.03 -5.87 -17.87
C HIS A 108 7.14 -4.70 -18.86
N THR A 109 6.35 -3.64 -18.62
CA THR A 109 6.36 -2.44 -19.46
C THR A 109 7.73 -1.74 -19.41
N ALA A 110 8.31 -1.60 -18.22
CA ALA A 110 9.58 -0.90 -18.03
C ALA A 110 10.77 -1.68 -18.60
N MET A 111 10.73 -3.02 -18.56
CA MET A 111 11.77 -3.89 -19.10
C MET A 111 11.56 -4.25 -20.56
N ASN A 112 10.36 -3.96 -21.11
CA ASN A 112 9.92 -4.45 -22.41
C ASN A 112 10.10 -5.98 -22.50
N ASP A 113 9.65 -6.67 -21.46
CA ASP A 113 9.79 -8.12 -21.27
C ASP A 113 8.57 -8.66 -20.50
N ASP A 114 7.68 -9.34 -21.20
CA ASP A 114 6.46 -9.93 -20.64
C ASP A 114 6.71 -11.19 -19.79
N GLU A 115 7.94 -11.71 -19.80
CA GLU A 115 8.36 -12.85 -18.95
C GLU A 115 9.13 -12.39 -17.71
N TYR A 116 9.40 -11.09 -17.56
CA TYR A 116 10.17 -10.56 -16.45
C TYR A 116 9.45 -10.79 -15.12
N LYS A 117 10.11 -11.47 -14.17
CA LYS A 117 9.55 -11.73 -12.84
C LYS A 117 10.17 -10.79 -11.78
N PRO A 118 9.42 -9.83 -11.22
CA PRO A 118 9.90 -9.01 -10.11
C PRO A 118 10.30 -9.86 -8.92
N LEU A 119 11.43 -9.52 -8.29
CA LEU A 119 11.89 -10.17 -7.07
C LEU A 119 11.24 -9.52 -5.85
N ILE A 120 10.44 -10.27 -5.10
CA ILE A 120 9.95 -9.88 -3.79
C ILE A 120 11.05 -10.13 -2.76
N THR A 121 11.42 -9.08 -2.03
CA THR A 121 12.48 -9.11 -1.02
C THR A 121 11.97 -9.18 0.42
N SER A 122 10.71 -8.79 0.65
CA SER A 122 10.03 -8.80 1.96
C SER A 122 8.51 -8.85 1.75
N ALA A 123 7.77 -9.46 2.69
CA ALA A 123 6.32 -9.63 2.66
C ALA A 123 5.76 -9.71 4.09
N ASN A 124 5.37 -10.89 4.59
CA ASN A 124 4.91 -11.10 5.97
C ASN A 124 6.01 -11.65 6.89
N ASP A 125 7.16 -10.99 6.86
CA ASP A 125 8.35 -11.25 7.65
C ASP A 125 8.44 -10.30 8.86
N TYR A 126 9.03 -10.80 9.95
CA TYR A 126 9.05 -10.13 11.24
C TYR A 126 10.35 -9.36 11.54
N GLU A 127 11.45 -9.68 10.86
CA GLU A 127 12.75 -9.08 11.16
C GLU A 127 12.97 -7.76 10.41
N GLY A 128 13.59 -6.79 11.08
CA GLY A 128 14.06 -5.54 10.45
C GLY A 128 13.03 -4.42 10.30
N HIS A 129 11.81 -4.61 10.79
CA HIS A 129 10.70 -3.69 10.59
C HIS A 129 10.33 -2.89 11.86
N SER A 130 9.70 -1.72 11.68
CA SER A 130 9.18 -0.93 12.81
C SER A 130 8.08 -1.67 13.58
N GLU A 131 7.90 -1.38 14.88
CA GLU A 131 6.93 -2.06 15.77
C GLU A 131 5.50 -2.12 15.20
N ARG A 132 5.11 -1.12 14.38
CA ARG A 132 3.79 -1.04 13.76
C ARG A 132 3.83 -1.21 12.25
N SER A 133 4.82 -1.93 11.72
CA SER A 133 4.95 -2.20 10.29
C SER A 133 3.72 -2.89 9.71
N ALA A 134 3.40 -2.55 8.46
CA ALA A 134 2.35 -3.17 7.69
C ALA A 134 2.73 -4.59 7.23
N HIS A 135 4.03 -4.93 7.19
CA HIS A 135 4.53 -6.27 6.90
C HIS A 135 4.00 -7.31 7.90
N TYR A 136 3.97 -6.97 9.20
CA TYR A 136 3.53 -7.88 10.27
C TYR A 136 2.06 -8.32 10.14
N VAL A 137 1.25 -7.56 9.41
CA VAL A 137 -0.18 -7.83 9.21
C VAL A 137 -0.52 -8.14 7.75
N GLY A 138 0.48 -8.53 6.96
CA GLY A 138 0.33 -8.94 5.55
C GLY A 138 -0.13 -7.84 4.61
N ALA A 139 0.09 -6.57 4.98
CA ALA A 139 -0.41 -5.40 4.27
C ALA A 139 0.70 -4.62 3.55
N ALA A 140 1.89 -5.21 3.38
CA ALA A 140 3.02 -4.62 2.68
C ALA A 140 3.86 -5.66 1.93
N LEU A 141 4.56 -5.21 0.90
CA LEU A 141 5.47 -5.97 0.06
C LEU A 141 6.63 -5.07 -0.37
N ASP A 142 7.84 -5.64 -0.37
CA ASP A 142 9.02 -4.99 -0.94
C ASP A 142 9.44 -5.70 -2.21
N PHE A 143 9.66 -4.92 -3.27
CA PHE A 143 10.15 -5.42 -4.54
C PHE A 143 11.55 -4.87 -4.81
N ARG A 144 12.46 -5.72 -5.29
CA ARG A 144 13.76 -5.28 -5.78
C ARG A 144 13.55 -4.31 -6.95
N ILE A 145 14.14 -3.13 -6.88
CA ILE A 145 14.14 -2.14 -7.96
C ILE A 145 15.55 -1.70 -8.37
N LYS A 146 16.56 -1.89 -7.51
CA LYS A 146 17.95 -1.44 -7.72
C LYS A 146 18.51 -1.71 -9.12
N ASP A 147 18.19 -2.89 -9.66
CA ASP A 147 18.75 -3.38 -10.93
C ASP A 147 17.95 -2.92 -12.17
N MET A 148 16.88 -2.13 -11.97
CA MET A 148 15.97 -1.67 -13.03
C MET A 148 16.50 -0.41 -13.74
N GLY A 149 17.68 -0.53 -14.36
CA GLY A 149 18.27 0.52 -15.17
C GLY A 149 18.75 1.75 -14.37
N SER A 150 18.59 2.94 -14.95
CA SER A 150 19.06 4.19 -14.34
C SER A 150 18.19 4.64 -13.15
N LEU A 151 18.70 5.51 -12.27
CA LEU A 151 17.89 6.08 -11.18
C LEU A 151 16.60 6.75 -11.67
N GLU A 152 16.65 7.44 -12.82
CA GLU A 152 15.47 8.09 -13.39
C GLU A 152 14.45 7.05 -13.87
N THR A 153 14.91 5.94 -14.45
CA THR A 153 14.04 4.79 -14.80
C THR A 153 13.36 4.22 -13.55
N ARG A 154 14.09 4.05 -12.45
CA ARG A 154 13.54 3.53 -11.19
C ARG A 154 12.50 4.45 -10.56
N LYS A 155 12.72 5.76 -10.60
CA LYS A 155 11.73 6.76 -10.18
C LYS A 155 10.47 6.72 -11.05
N GLN A 156 10.63 6.56 -12.36
CA GLN A 156 9.50 6.42 -13.30
C GLN A 156 8.70 5.15 -13.00
N ILE A 157 9.36 4.01 -12.74
CA ILE A 157 8.70 2.77 -12.31
C ILE A 157 7.91 3.00 -11.03
N ALA A 158 8.53 3.57 -9.99
CA ALA A 158 7.85 3.85 -8.72
C ALA A 158 6.63 4.77 -8.90
N GLN A 159 6.73 5.76 -9.80
CA GLN A 159 5.62 6.65 -10.14
C GLN A 159 4.50 5.91 -10.88
N MET A 160 4.83 5.08 -11.88
CA MET A 160 3.84 4.27 -12.60
C MET A 160 3.09 3.31 -11.67
N VAL A 161 3.79 2.64 -10.75
CA VAL A 161 3.15 1.77 -9.74
C VAL A 161 2.19 2.58 -8.87
N ARG A 162 2.63 3.76 -8.39
CA ARG A 162 1.79 4.66 -7.59
C ARG A 162 0.52 5.09 -8.32
N ASP A 163 0.64 5.47 -9.59
CA ASP A 163 -0.48 5.94 -10.41
C ASP A 163 -1.49 4.82 -10.70
N ASN A 164 -1.01 3.59 -10.93
CA ASN A 164 -1.87 2.44 -11.22
C ASN A 164 -2.54 1.85 -9.97
N LEU A 165 -1.87 1.87 -8.80
CA LEU A 165 -2.47 1.42 -7.53
C LEU A 165 -3.44 2.43 -6.93
N GLY A 166 -3.23 3.71 -7.21
CA GLY A 166 -4.06 4.79 -6.71
C GLY A 166 -3.99 4.98 -5.19
N ASN A 167 -4.99 5.68 -4.65
CA ASN A 167 -4.94 6.20 -3.28
C ASN A 167 -5.16 5.16 -2.16
N ARG A 168 -5.45 3.91 -2.51
CA ARG A 168 -5.57 2.84 -1.51
C ARG A 168 -4.19 2.40 -0.97
N TYR A 169 -3.14 2.68 -1.73
CA TYR A 169 -1.78 2.24 -1.41
C TYR A 169 -0.84 3.41 -1.15
N THR A 170 0.18 3.14 -0.36
CA THR A 170 1.40 3.94 -0.27
C THR A 170 2.50 3.19 -1.00
N VAL A 171 3.19 3.90 -1.90
CA VAL A 171 4.30 3.37 -2.70
C VAL A 171 5.51 4.26 -2.47
N LEU A 172 6.58 3.69 -1.93
CA LEU A 172 7.82 4.39 -1.60
C LEU A 172 9.00 3.74 -2.32
N HIS A 173 9.92 4.58 -2.82
CA HIS A 173 11.20 4.13 -3.36
C HIS A 173 12.24 4.36 -2.26
N GLU A 174 12.56 3.29 -1.54
CA GLU A 174 13.36 3.35 -0.33
C GLU A 174 14.81 2.97 -0.60
N ASP A 175 15.71 3.42 0.29
CA ASP A 175 17.14 3.11 0.24
C ASP A 175 17.81 3.42 -1.11
N ILE A 176 17.40 4.50 -1.77
CA ILE A 176 17.84 4.87 -3.12
C ILE A 176 19.38 4.91 -3.23
N GLY A 177 19.93 4.12 -4.15
CA GLY A 177 21.37 4.01 -4.41
C GLY A 177 22.12 3.07 -3.46
N GLN A 178 21.46 2.54 -2.43
CA GLN A 178 22.07 1.67 -1.43
C GLN A 178 21.90 0.18 -1.77
N GLU A 179 22.51 -0.70 -0.98
CA GLU A 179 22.38 -2.15 -1.14
C GLU A 179 20.93 -2.63 -1.02
N ASN A 180 20.19 -2.06 -0.07
CA ASN A 180 18.81 -2.42 0.19
C ASN A 180 17.78 -1.66 -0.67
N GLU A 181 18.19 -0.99 -1.76
CA GLU A 181 17.24 -0.24 -2.60
C GLU A 181 16.08 -1.12 -3.10
N HIS A 182 14.85 -0.74 -2.74
CA HIS A 182 13.62 -1.48 -3.03
C HIS A 182 12.41 -0.53 -3.22
N LEU A 183 11.34 -1.08 -3.79
CA LEU A 183 10.04 -0.46 -3.92
C LEU A 183 9.10 -1.03 -2.85
N HIS A 184 8.82 -0.24 -1.82
CA HIS A 184 7.87 -0.58 -0.76
C HIS A 184 6.45 -0.27 -1.21
N VAL A 185 5.56 -1.25 -1.14
CA VAL A 185 4.14 -1.11 -1.48
C VAL A 185 3.32 -1.58 -0.29
N GLN A 186 2.49 -0.71 0.27
CA GLN A 186 1.62 -1.07 1.39
C GLN A 186 0.21 -0.52 1.25
N LEU A 187 -0.76 -1.14 1.94
CA LEU A 187 -2.08 -0.54 2.12
C LEU A 187 -1.98 0.70 3.03
N ARG A 188 -2.80 1.71 2.76
CA ARG A 188 -2.91 2.88 3.63
C ARG A 188 -3.68 2.56 4.90
N ASN A 189 -3.31 3.23 5.99
CA ASN A 189 -4.08 3.14 7.24
C ASN A 189 -5.55 3.54 6.98
N GLY A 190 -6.48 2.76 7.52
CA GLY A 190 -7.90 2.95 7.32
C GLY A 190 -8.47 2.33 6.03
N THR A 191 -7.64 1.74 5.16
CA THR A 191 -8.13 1.02 3.97
C THR A 191 -8.17 -0.50 4.14
N TYR A 192 -7.87 -0.98 5.34
CA TYR A 192 -7.91 -2.38 5.74
C TYR A 192 -8.11 -2.52 7.25
N ASN A 193 -8.67 -3.64 7.70
CA ASN A 193 -8.75 -3.98 9.12
C ASN A 193 -7.41 -4.57 9.59
N ARG A 194 -6.68 -3.84 10.42
CA ARG A 194 -5.37 -4.25 10.96
C ARG A 194 -5.47 -5.48 11.87
N ASN A 195 -6.60 -5.66 12.55
CA ASN A 195 -6.83 -6.76 13.47
C ASN A 195 -7.32 -8.03 12.76
N ALA A 196 -7.51 -7.96 11.43
CA ALA A 196 -7.79 -9.13 10.62
C ALA A 196 -6.47 -9.84 10.27
N GLU A 197 -6.33 -11.10 10.63
CA GLU A 197 -5.26 -11.98 10.16
C GLU A 197 -5.80 -12.88 9.06
N TRP A 198 -5.00 -13.09 8.01
CA TRP A 198 -5.38 -13.94 6.90
C TRP A 198 -4.64 -15.27 6.99
N ASP A 199 -5.35 -16.34 6.66
CA ASP A 199 -4.84 -17.69 6.41
C ASP A 199 -5.18 -18.08 4.97
#